data_AF-A0A7T4UQL4-F1
#
_entry.id   AF-A0A7T4UQL4-F1
#
_cell.length_a   1.000
_cell.length_b   1.000
_cell.length_c   1.000
_cell.angle_alpha   90.00
_cell.angle_beta   90.00
_cell.angle_gamma   90.00
#
_symmetry.space_group_name_H-M   'P 1'
#
loop_
_entity.id
_entity.type
_entity.pdbx_description
1 polymer ?
#
loop_
_entity_poly.entity_id
_entity_poly.type
_entity_poly.pdbx_seq_one_letter_code
_entity_poly.pdbx_strand_id
1 'polypeptide(L)'
;MIAKVLTIVLWVLGIIAWVSPVLGPATTFFAYLAVVLLVAHTLEIFIALPHLKKYPGGLAQSILLCLVFGVIHWMPLRKLEQA
;
A
#
# COMPACT_ATOMS: atom_id res chain seq x y z
N MET A 1 7.08 8.22 8.64
CA MET A 1 7.78 6.92 8.79
C MET A 1 6.88 5.83 9.36
N ILE A 2 6.19 6.06 10.48
CA ILE A 2 5.36 5.05 11.18
C ILE A 2 4.35 4.34 10.27
N ALA A 3 3.56 5.07 9.47
CA ALA A 3 2.58 4.44 8.59
C ALA A 3 3.19 3.55 7.48
N LYS A 4 4.41 3.84 6.99
CA LYS A 4 5.11 2.97 6.03
C LYS A 4 5.51 1.64 6.66
N VAL A 5 6.03 1.72 7.88
CA VAL A 5 6.44 0.52 8.64
C VAL A 5 5.21 -0.32 8.95
N LEU A 6 4.10 0.32 9.36
CA LEU A 6 2.83 -0.36 9.60
C LEU A 6 2.30 -1.07 8.35
N THR A 7 2.24 -0.40 7.20
CA THR A 7 1.74 -1.06 5.97
C THR A 7 2.62 -2.23 5.56
N ILE A 8 3.95 -2.12 5.66
CA ILE A 8 4.86 -3.24 5.38
C ILE A 8 4.62 -4.40 6.35
N VAL A 9 4.49 -4.13 7.65
CA VAL A 9 4.20 -5.17 8.66
C VAL A 9 2.86 -5.85 8.36
N LEU A 10 1.82 -5.09 8.03
CA LEU A 10 0.51 -5.65 7.68
C LEU A 10 0.56 -6.51 6.40
N TRP A 11 1.36 -6.10 5.40
CA TRP A 11 1.59 -6.90 4.20
C TRP A 11 2.27 -8.23 4.53
N VAL A 12 3.34 -8.20 5.34
CA VAL A 12 4.06 -9.41 5.76
C VAL A 12 3.16 -10.34 6.55
N LEU A 13 2.41 -9.82 7.53
CA LEU A 13 1.47 -10.61 8.33
C LEU A 13 0.34 -11.20 7.47
N GLY A 14 -0.17 -10.43 6.51
CA GLY A 14 -1.16 -10.89 5.55
C GLY A 14 -0.66 -12.06 4.71
N ILE A 15 0.54 -11.92 4.13
CA ILE A 15 1.16 -12.99 3.32
C ILE A 15 1.38 -14.24 4.18
N ILE A 16 1.94 -14.09 5.38
CA ILE A 16 2.14 -15.19 6.31
C ILE A 16 0.81 -15.89 6.61
N ALA A 17 -0.26 -15.12 6.87
CA ALA A 17 -1.59 -15.66 7.14
C ALA A 17 -2.17 -16.49 5.97
N TRP A 18 -1.88 -16.10 4.72
CA TRP A 18 -2.33 -16.83 3.53
C TRP A 18 -1.50 -18.07 3.23
N VAL A 19 -0.22 -18.09 3.60
CA VAL A 19 0.69 -19.22 3.35
C VAL A 19 0.61 -20.27 4.47
N SER A 20 0.36 -19.85 5.72
CA SER A 20 0.37 -20.75 6.87
C SER A 20 -0.51 -20.23 8.04
N PRO A 21 -1.22 -21.10 8.76
CA PRO A 21 -1.99 -20.72 9.95
C PRO A 21 -1.12 -20.47 11.20
N VAL A 22 0.15 -20.10 11.03
CA VAL A 22 1.12 -19.88 12.14
C VAL A 22 0.68 -18.77 13.11
N LEU A 23 -0.21 -17.87 12.69
CA LEU A 23 -0.78 -16.80 13.53
C LEU A 23 -2.00 -17.27 14.36
N GLY A 24 -2.36 -18.56 14.29
CA GLY A 24 -3.44 -19.16 15.07
C GLY A 24 -4.80 -18.50 14.77
N PRO A 25 -5.61 -18.17 15.80
CA PRO A 25 -6.91 -17.54 15.61
C PRO A 25 -6.87 -16.20 14.86
N ALA A 26 -5.72 -15.50 14.90
CA ALA A 26 -5.54 -14.22 14.23
C ALA A 26 -5.28 -14.36 12.72
N THR A 27 -4.99 -15.56 12.20
CA THR A 27 -4.74 -15.81 10.77
C THR A 27 -5.86 -15.25 9.90
N THR A 28 -7.12 -15.59 10.21
CA THR A 28 -8.27 -15.11 9.44
C THR A 28 -8.39 -13.59 9.45
N PHE A 29 -8.12 -12.96 10.60
CA PHE A 29 -8.15 -11.51 10.73
C PHE A 29 -7.10 -10.84 9.82
N PHE A 30 -5.83 -11.29 9.88
CA PHE A 30 -4.77 -10.71 9.05
C PHE A 30 -4.93 -11.00 7.56
N ALA A 31 -5.48 -12.17 7.20
CA ALA A 31 -5.79 -12.49 5.81
C ALA A 31 -6.83 -11.53 5.22
N TYR A 32 -7.95 -11.29 5.93
CA TYR A 32 -8.96 -10.33 5.50
C TYR A 32 -8.46 -8.88 5.55
N LEU A 33 -7.69 -8.52 6.57
CA LEU A 33 -7.12 -7.18 6.69
C LEU A 33 -6.21 -6.85 5.50
N ALA A 34 -5.40 -7.81 5.04
CA ALA A 34 -4.56 -7.64 3.86
C ALA A 34 -5.39 -7.45 2.57
N VAL A 35 -6.50 -8.18 2.43
CA VAL A 35 -7.43 -8.00 1.29
C VAL A 35 -8.09 -6.63 1.34
N VAL A 36 -8.57 -6.19 2.51
CA VAL A 36 -9.17 -4.87 2.69
C VAL A 36 -8.16 -3.77 2.38
N LEU A 37 -6.91 -3.91 2.83
CA LEU A 37 -5.83 -2.97 2.55
C LEU A 37 -5.53 -2.90 1.04
N LEU A 38 -5.47 -4.06 0.36
CA LEU A 38 -5.29 -4.14 -1.09
C LEU A 38 -6.43 -3.45 -1.85
N VAL A 39 -7.68 -3.70 -1.47
CA VAL A 39 -8.86 -3.07 -2.07
C VAL A 39 -8.82 -1.56 -1.84
N ALA A 40 -8.53 -1.12 -0.61
CA ALA A 40 -8.40 0.30 -0.29
C ALA A 40 -7.36 0.98 -1.17
N HIS A 41 -6.13 0.45 -1.24
CA HIS A 41 -5.08 1.02 -2.09
C HIS A 41 -5.41 0.96 -3.59
N THR A 42 -6.15 -0.06 -4.03
CA THR A 42 -6.63 -0.14 -5.42
C THR A 42 -7.64 0.97 -5.73
N LEU A 43 -8.59 1.23 -4.82
CA LEU A 43 -9.52 2.35 -4.94
C LEU A 43 -8.79 3.69 -4.95
N GLU A 44 -7.77 3.83 -4.09
CA GLU A 44 -6.93 5.03 -4.08
C GLU A 44 -6.22 5.25 -5.42
N ILE A 45 -5.73 4.19 -6.08
CA ILE A 45 -5.17 4.30 -7.43
C ILE A 45 -6.18 4.93 -8.37
N PHE A 46 -7.43 4.44 -8.42
CA PHE A 46 -8.43 4.99 -9.34
C PHE A 46 -8.68 6.49 -9.14
N ILE A 47 -8.66 6.94 -7.88
CA ILE A 47 -8.80 8.36 -7.52
C ILE A 47 -7.55 9.16 -7.90
N ALA A 48 -6.37 8.58 -7.70
CA ALA A 48 -5.09 9.24 -7.92
C ALA A 48 -4.52 9.07 -9.34
N LEU A 49 -5.10 8.23 -10.20
CA LEU A 49 -4.70 8.01 -11.59
C LEU A 49 -4.35 9.31 -12.34
N PRO A 50 -5.17 10.39 -12.31
CA PRO A 50 -4.82 11.63 -12.99
C PRO A 50 -3.60 12.35 -12.39
N HIS A 51 -3.28 12.12 -11.12
CA HIS A 51 -2.09 12.64 -10.43
C HIS A 51 -0.87 11.75 -10.67
N LEU A 52 -1.03 10.42 -10.66
CA LEU A 52 0.03 9.45 -10.93
C LEU A 52 0.60 9.61 -12.35
N LYS A 53 -0.25 9.94 -13.33
CA LYS A 53 0.17 10.25 -14.71
C LYS A 53 1.03 11.52 -14.85
N LYS A 54 0.97 12.42 -13.87
CA LYS A 54 1.73 13.68 -13.86
C LYS A 54 3.05 13.56 -13.10
N TYR A 55 3.29 12.45 -12.40
CA TYR A 55 4.50 12.26 -11.62
C TYR A 55 5.68 11.97 -12.57
N PRO A 56 6.84 12.63 -12.40
CA PRO A 56 8.01 12.32 -13.20
C PRO A 56 8.48 10.89 -12.88
N GLY A 57 8.35 9.98 -13.85
CA GLY A 57 8.73 8.57 -13.70
C GLY A 57 7.80 7.61 -14.44
N GLY A 58 8.04 6.31 -14.28
CA GLY A 58 7.20 5.26 -14.85
C GLY A 58 5.85 5.17 -14.14
N LEU A 59 4.75 5.15 -14.92
CA LEU A 59 3.39 4.96 -14.39
C LEU A 59 3.28 3.66 -13.56
N ALA A 60 3.94 2.59 -13.99
CA ALA A 60 3.96 1.31 -13.30
C ALA A 60 4.61 1.39 -11.90
N GLN A 61 5.74 2.09 -11.79
CA GLN A 61 6.38 2.36 -10.50
C GLN A 61 5.43 3.13 -9.58
N SER A 62 4.65 4.04 -10.17
CA SER A 62 3.73 4.88 -9.42
C SER A 62 2.53 4.12 -8.87
N ILE A 63 1.98 3.23 -9.68
CA ILE A 63 0.92 2.31 -9.27
C ILE A 63 1.45 1.36 -8.17
N LEU A 64 2.67 0.83 -8.32
CA LEU A 64 3.24 -0.10 -7.35
C LEU A 64 3.43 0.53 -5.96
N LEU A 65 4.06 1.69 -5.91
CA LEU A 65 4.27 2.39 -4.63
C LEU A 65 2.95 2.87 -4.02
N CYS A 66 1.94 3.16 -4.83
CA CYS A 66 0.57 3.42 -4.36
C CYS A 66 -0.06 2.16 -3.75
N LEU A 67 0.12 0.97 -4.34
CA LEU A 67 -0.36 -0.31 -3.78
C LEU A 67 0.32 -0.68 -2.45
N VAL A 68 1.58 -0.29 -2.28
CA VAL A 68 2.34 -0.65 -1.06
C VAL A 68 2.09 0.34 0.08
N PHE A 69 1.99 1.64 -0.22
CA PHE A 69 1.97 2.70 0.79
C PHE A 69 0.71 3.58 0.80
N GLY A 70 -0.14 3.47 -0.22
CA GLY A 70 -1.28 4.34 -0.43
C GLY A 70 -0.92 5.72 -1.02
N VAL A 71 -1.93 6.39 -1.58
CA VAL A 71 -1.80 7.71 -2.26
C VAL A 71 -1.46 8.81 -1.29
N ILE A 72 -2.04 8.79 -0.09
CA ILE A 72 -1.84 9.82 0.94
C ILE A 72 -0.36 9.96 1.29
N HIS A 73 0.41 8.89 1.12
CA HIS A 73 1.83 8.84 1.42
C HIS A 73 2.75 9.51 0.39
N TRP A 74 2.25 9.78 -0.82
CA TRP A 74 3.01 10.36 -1.91
C TRP A 74 3.02 11.89 -1.92
N MET A 75 1.96 12.49 -1.37
CA MET A 75 1.78 13.94 -1.32
C MET A 75 2.95 14.69 -0.63
N PRO A 76 3.61 14.14 0.42
CA PRO A 76 4.79 14.74 1.02
C PRO A 76 6.07 14.60 0.18
N LEU A 77 6.24 13.50 -0.59
CA LEU A 77 7.42 13.32 -1.46
C LEU A 77 7.47 14.37 -2.57
N ARG A 78 6.29 14.75 -3.09
CA ARG A 78 6.13 15.81 -4.09
C ARG A 78 6.69 17.16 -3.65
N LYS A 79 6.75 17.42 -2.33
CA LYS A 79 7.33 18.66 -1.78
C LYS A 79 8.86 18.61 -1.66
N LEU A 80 9.46 17.41 -1.61
CA LEU A 80 10.90 17.22 -1.43
C LEU A 80 11.65 17.12 -2.76
N GLU A 81 10.97 16.70 -3.84
CA GLU A 81 11.57 16.55 -5.18
C GLU A 81 11.53 17.86 -6.02
N GLN A 82 10.76 18.87 -5.57
CA GLN A 82 10.65 20.17 -6.23
C GLN A 82 11.39 21.31 -5.49
N ALA A 83 12.20 20.98 -4.48
CA ALA A 83 13.05 21.90 -3.72
C ALA A 83 14.52 21.61 -4.02
#